data_AF-A0A1B0GI15-F1
#
_entry.id   AF-A0A1B0GI15-F1
#
_cell.length_a   1.000
_cell.length_b   1.000
_cell.length_c   1.000
_cell.angle_alpha   90.00
_cell.angle_beta   90.00
_cell.angle_gamma   90.00
#
_symmetry.space_group_name_H-M   'P 1'
#
loop_
_entity.id
_entity.type
_entity.pdbx_description
1 polymer ?
#
loop_
_entity_poly.entity_id
_entity_poly.type
_entity_poly.pdbx_seq_one_letter_code
_entity_poly.pdbx_strand_id
1 'polypeptide(L)'
;MGGSQNNTLTIVIGVFIIYMEPALMVADIISMMVNQRDLVQCMERLQTVDEKLRKENIPLNYGRVRFAVNIIVVVALACEIILISFNYFLFEMTFEAVVASMSWFLTALPLMTNSVARVWYIALVCMVRQQFLAINEYFMRTQEVFLEIKHKYAEKEDRSVAKSPRGVEIVGYLDREILAKGRITPEKPPPFPQHPVKVHPAPQPATIRDTLMAFSMNEKNFSVGDKMDKKLILICRLHDEVCEIGKLVNKMFGFQMLITMAYGFMSITAQFYFLYCGLVGQKIPILFRNAESLWISCIFIALTACKCISVIYVSWKTKTDAQKSGVHLHKIANVVDENHFYHIVNHLSLKLLNHHLNFTACGFFDLDMTTVYAITGAITSYLIILIQFNLAAQKTRSMATNSTNTTLAHNATTTESPEL
;
A
#
# COMPACT_ATOMS: atom_id res chain seq x y z
N MET A 1 39.14 -24.80 -21.37
CA MET A 1 38.10 -23.93 -21.97
C MET A 1 37.03 -23.41 -20.98
N GLY A 2 36.80 -23.99 -19.80
CA GLY A 2 35.80 -23.48 -18.82
C GLY A 2 36.20 -22.23 -17.98
N GLY A 3 37.34 -21.59 -18.28
CA GLY A 3 37.77 -20.35 -17.62
C GLY A 3 37.09 -19.09 -18.17
N SER A 4 36.81 -19.09 -19.48
CA SER A 4 36.29 -17.92 -20.20
C SER A 4 34.80 -17.66 -19.93
N GLN A 5 33.96 -18.70 -19.89
CA GLN A 5 32.51 -18.56 -19.70
C GLN A 5 32.11 -17.90 -18.37
N ASN A 6 32.80 -18.21 -17.26
CA ASN A 6 32.50 -17.58 -15.96
C ASN A 6 32.85 -16.09 -15.96
N ASN A 7 33.93 -15.70 -16.65
CA ASN A 7 34.28 -14.30 -16.82
C ASN A 7 33.26 -13.58 -17.71
N THR A 8 32.81 -14.23 -18.79
CA THR A 8 31.79 -13.65 -19.69
C THR A 8 30.45 -13.44 -19.01
N LEU A 9 29.93 -14.43 -18.27
CA LEU A 9 28.65 -14.29 -17.53
C LEU A 9 28.71 -13.12 -16.54
N THR A 10 29.83 -13.05 -15.83
CA THR A 10 30.07 -12.02 -14.82
C THR A 10 30.20 -10.62 -15.43
N ILE A 11 30.87 -10.51 -16.57
CA ILE A 11 30.97 -9.27 -17.36
C ILE A 11 29.58 -8.87 -17.88
N VAL A 12 28.79 -9.82 -18.39
CA VAL A 12 27.43 -9.56 -18.89
C VAL A 12 26.51 -9.08 -17.79
N ILE A 13 26.53 -9.71 -16.60
CA ILE A 13 25.75 -9.27 -15.44
C ILE A 13 26.18 -7.86 -14.99
N GLY A 14 27.49 -7.59 -14.96
CA GLY A 14 28.01 -6.28 -14.58
C GLY A 14 27.64 -5.18 -15.58
N VAL A 15 27.80 -5.45 -16.88
CA VAL A 15 27.38 -4.56 -17.97
C VAL A 15 25.88 -4.29 -17.88
N PHE A 16 25.07 -5.33 -17.68
CA PHE A 16 23.63 -5.18 -17.52
C PHE A 16 23.30 -4.25 -16.34
N ILE A 17 23.87 -4.48 -15.16
CA ILE A 17 23.57 -3.65 -13.97
C ILE A 17 24.04 -2.20 -14.13
N ILE A 18 25.21 -1.95 -14.75
CA ILE A 18 25.71 -0.59 -15.02
C ILE A 18 24.77 0.18 -15.94
N TYR A 19 24.31 -0.44 -17.03
CA TYR A 19 23.47 0.26 -18.02
C TYR A 19 21.99 0.28 -17.63
N MET A 20 21.56 -0.60 -16.72
CA MET A 20 20.17 -0.64 -16.26
C MET A 20 19.78 0.56 -15.41
N GLU A 21 20.68 1.14 -14.61
CA GLU A 21 20.36 2.35 -13.82
C GLU A 21 20.15 3.61 -14.68
N PRO A 22 21.03 3.94 -15.65
CA PRO A 22 20.76 4.97 -16.65
C PRO A 22 19.53 4.65 -17.51
N ALA A 23 19.33 3.40 -17.90
CA ALA A 23 18.14 3.02 -18.68
C ALA A 23 16.85 3.22 -17.88
N LEU A 24 16.85 2.90 -16.58
CA LEU A 24 15.76 3.21 -15.65
C LEU A 24 15.52 4.71 -15.56
N MET A 25 16.57 5.52 -15.45
CA MET A 25 16.44 6.98 -15.41
C MET A 25 15.79 7.52 -16.70
N VAL A 26 16.23 7.03 -17.86
CA VAL A 26 15.64 7.42 -19.15
C VAL A 26 14.18 6.98 -19.22
N ALA A 27 13.86 5.76 -18.80
CA ALA A 27 12.49 5.26 -18.75
C ALA A 27 11.61 6.08 -17.81
N ASP A 28 12.13 6.51 -16.66
CA ASP A 28 11.43 7.34 -15.67
C ASP A 28 11.15 8.75 -16.23
N ILE A 29 12.16 9.37 -16.85
CA ILE A 29 12.01 10.69 -17.48
C ILE A 29 10.98 10.63 -18.62
N ILE A 30 11.09 9.64 -19.51
CA ILE A 30 10.14 9.45 -20.61
C ILE A 30 8.74 9.20 -20.06
N SER A 31 8.61 8.36 -19.03
CA SER A 31 7.31 8.08 -18.39
C SER A 31 6.70 9.34 -17.79
N MET A 32 7.50 10.18 -17.12
CA MET A 32 7.03 11.47 -16.58
C MET A 32 6.62 12.44 -17.69
N MET A 33 7.37 12.50 -18.80
CA MET A 33 7.05 13.38 -19.94
C MET A 33 5.75 12.95 -20.62
N VAL A 34 5.59 11.64 -20.89
CA VAL A 34 4.39 11.10 -21.55
C VAL A 34 3.15 11.27 -20.67
N ASN A 35 3.29 11.04 -19.37
CA ASN A 35 2.18 11.06 -18.43
C ASN A 35 1.95 12.44 -17.77
N GLN A 36 2.56 13.52 -18.27
CA GLN A 36 2.46 14.84 -17.66
C GLN A 36 1.01 15.35 -17.59
N ARG A 37 0.21 15.13 -18.63
CA ARG A 37 -1.22 15.52 -18.66
C ARG A 37 -2.03 14.71 -17.64
N ASP A 38 -1.83 13.40 -17.63
CA ASP A 38 -2.49 12.48 -16.69
C ASP A 38 -2.12 12.83 -15.23
N LEU A 39 -0.88 13.27 -14.97
CA LEU A 39 -0.45 13.76 -13.65
C LEU A 39 -1.19 15.03 -13.22
N VAL A 40 -1.29 16.03 -14.09
CA VAL A 40 -2.01 17.27 -13.77
C VAL A 40 -3.49 16.96 -13.52
N GLN A 41 -4.10 16.16 -14.38
CA GLN A 41 -5.49 15.71 -14.21
C GLN A 41 -5.67 14.93 -12.90
N CYS A 42 -4.72 14.06 -12.54
CA CYS A 42 -4.74 13.32 -11.28
C CYS A 42 -4.75 14.29 -10.08
N MET A 43 -3.88 15.30 -10.09
CA MET A 43 -3.79 16.28 -9.00
C MET A 43 -5.06 17.14 -8.88
N GLU A 44 -5.63 17.60 -10.00
CA GLU A 44 -6.88 18.38 -10.01
C GLU A 44 -8.07 17.56 -9.49
N ARG A 45 -8.21 16.31 -9.92
CA ARG A 45 -9.25 15.40 -9.45
C ARG A 45 -9.10 15.12 -7.95
N LEU A 46 -7.86 14.91 -7.49
CA LEU A 46 -7.54 14.69 -6.08
C LEU A 46 -7.94 15.91 -5.22
N GLN A 47 -7.61 17.12 -5.66
CA GLN A 47 -8.01 18.36 -4.99
C GLN A 47 -9.54 18.54 -4.98
N THR A 48 -10.21 18.21 -6.08
CA THR A 48 -11.67 18.28 -6.18
C THR A 48 -12.35 17.34 -5.18
N VAL A 49 -11.83 16.12 -5.01
CA VAL A 49 -12.31 15.17 -4.00
C VAL A 49 -12.08 15.73 -2.59
N ASP A 50 -10.89 16.27 -2.32
CA ASP A 50 -10.56 16.86 -1.03
C ASP A 50 -11.50 18.01 -0.64
N GLU A 51 -11.83 18.88 -1.60
CA GLU A 51 -12.78 19.97 -1.39
C GLU A 51 -14.19 19.44 -1.08
N LYS A 52 -14.64 18.41 -1.79
CA LYS A 52 -15.95 17.79 -1.55
C LYS A 52 -16.00 17.09 -0.19
N LEU A 53 -14.94 16.39 0.22
CA LEU A 53 -14.84 15.79 1.55
C LEU A 53 -14.83 16.85 2.66
N ARG A 54 -14.13 17.97 2.45
CA ARG A 54 -14.08 19.09 3.39
C ARG A 54 -15.44 19.78 3.54
N LYS A 55 -16.19 19.95 2.44
CA LYS A 55 -17.58 20.46 2.47
C LYS A 55 -18.51 19.60 3.32
N GLU A 56 -18.24 18.30 3.40
CA GLU A 56 -19.00 17.35 4.23
C GLU A 56 -18.54 17.27 5.69
N ASN A 57 -17.63 18.17 6.11
CA ASN A 57 -16.97 18.20 7.43
C ASN A 57 -16.16 16.93 7.77
N ILE A 58 -15.63 16.24 6.75
CA ILE A 58 -14.74 15.10 6.97
C ILE A 58 -13.30 15.63 7.09
N PRO A 59 -12.64 15.52 8.26
CA PRO A 59 -11.30 16.05 8.44
C PRO A 59 -10.26 15.20 7.69
N LEU A 60 -9.44 15.85 6.87
CA LEU A 60 -8.30 15.21 6.20
C LEU A 60 -7.01 15.57 6.95
N ASN A 61 -6.35 14.57 7.56
CA ASN A 61 -5.11 14.79 8.31
C ASN A 61 -3.87 14.49 7.46
N TYR A 62 -3.51 15.44 6.59
CA TYR A 62 -2.29 15.34 5.79
C TYR A 62 -1.00 15.55 6.57
N GLY A 63 -1.06 16.05 7.81
CA GLY A 63 0.13 16.41 8.59
C GLY A 63 1.06 15.23 8.86
N ARG A 64 0.51 14.11 9.35
CA ARG A 64 1.30 12.90 9.64
C ARG A 64 1.88 12.27 8.38
N VAL A 65 1.11 12.24 7.29
CA VAL A 65 1.60 11.68 6.02
C VAL A 65 2.66 12.55 5.39
N ARG A 66 2.46 13.87 5.34
CA ARG A 66 3.45 14.79 4.82
C ARG A 66 4.76 14.69 5.59
N PHE A 67 4.68 14.59 6.92
CA PHE A 67 5.85 14.37 7.76
C PHE A 67 6.55 13.04 7.46
N ALA A 68 5.80 11.94 7.38
CA ALA A 68 6.36 10.62 7.06
C ALA A 68 7.00 10.58 5.66
N VAL A 69 6.32 11.13 4.64
CA VAL A 69 6.85 11.22 3.27
C VAL A 69 8.13 12.06 3.27
N ASN A 70 8.14 13.23 3.91
CA ASN A 70 9.34 14.06 4.00
C ASN A 70 10.50 13.34 4.69
N ILE A 71 10.25 12.60 5.78
CA ILE A 71 11.29 11.76 6.40
C ILE A 71 11.81 10.72 5.42
N ILE A 72 10.92 10.00 4.73
CA ILE A 72 11.31 8.99 3.74
C ILE A 72 12.19 9.61 2.65
N VAL A 73 11.85 10.81 2.15
CA VAL A 73 12.66 11.54 1.16
C VAL A 73 14.05 11.84 1.71
N VAL A 74 14.12 12.45 2.89
CA VAL A 74 15.39 12.88 3.51
C VAL A 74 16.28 11.67 3.80
N VAL A 75 15.72 10.61 4.36
CA VAL A 75 16.45 9.37 4.65
C VAL A 75 16.92 8.71 3.36
N ALA A 76 16.07 8.61 2.33
CA ALA A 76 16.45 8.02 1.06
C ALA A 76 17.60 8.79 0.40
N LEU A 77 17.51 10.12 0.30
CA LEU A 77 18.57 10.95 -0.28
C LEU A 77 19.86 10.87 0.55
N ALA A 78 19.76 10.91 1.89
CA ALA A 78 20.93 10.78 2.76
C ALA A 78 21.62 9.42 2.59
N CYS A 79 20.89 8.32 2.57
CA CYS A 79 21.45 6.99 2.37
C CYS A 79 22.18 6.86 1.03
N GLU A 80 21.61 7.40 -0.05
CA GLU A 80 22.23 7.37 -1.37
C GLU A 80 23.49 8.24 -1.43
N ILE A 81 23.45 9.45 -0.86
CA ILE A 81 24.64 10.32 -0.77
C ILE A 81 25.76 9.62 0.03
N ILE A 82 25.41 8.96 1.13
CA ILE A 82 26.37 8.18 1.94
C ILE A 82 26.95 7.03 1.10
N LEU A 83 26.11 6.24 0.42
CA LEU A 83 26.58 5.13 -0.42
C LEU A 83 27.50 5.61 -1.55
N ILE A 84 27.13 6.71 -2.22
CA ILE A 84 27.90 7.31 -3.31
C ILE A 84 29.25 7.84 -2.78
N SER A 85 29.24 8.53 -1.65
CA SER A 85 30.46 9.09 -1.02
C SER A 85 31.39 7.99 -0.54
N PHE A 86 30.83 6.92 0.03
CA PHE A 86 31.61 5.78 0.51
C PHE A 86 32.21 4.99 -0.65
N ASN A 87 31.45 4.77 -1.74
CA ASN A 87 31.99 4.20 -2.97
C ASN A 87 33.14 5.04 -3.52
N TYR A 88 32.95 6.35 -3.62
CA TYR A 88 33.98 7.27 -4.10
C TYR A 88 35.28 7.13 -3.31
N PHE A 89 35.20 7.17 -1.98
CA PHE A 89 36.39 7.03 -1.11
C PHE A 89 37.09 5.67 -1.25
N LEU A 90 36.33 4.59 -1.44
CA LEU A 90 36.86 3.23 -1.59
C LEU A 90 37.58 3.04 -2.93
N PHE A 91 37.12 3.71 -3.99
CA PHE A 91 37.67 3.58 -5.35
C PHE A 91 38.77 4.61 -5.69
N GLU A 92 38.72 5.82 -5.13
CA GLU A 92 39.71 6.88 -5.38
C GLU A 92 41.10 6.56 -4.79
N MET A 93 41.18 5.62 -3.84
CA MET A 93 42.45 5.02 -3.39
C MET A 93 43.16 4.17 -4.47
N THR A 94 42.57 3.96 -5.65
CA THR A 94 43.20 3.27 -6.79
C THR A 94 43.56 4.25 -7.92
N PHE A 95 44.77 4.10 -8.47
CA PHE A 95 45.54 5.10 -9.23
C PHE A 95 44.95 5.62 -10.57
N GLU A 96 43.72 5.27 -10.96
CA GLU A 96 43.06 5.74 -12.19
C GLU A 96 41.99 6.83 -11.91
N ALA A 97 42.46 8.02 -11.51
CA ALA A 97 41.61 9.06 -10.91
C ALA A 97 40.66 9.81 -11.88
N VAL A 98 40.95 9.88 -13.19
CA VAL A 98 40.17 10.72 -14.12
C VAL A 98 38.94 9.99 -14.69
N VAL A 99 39.10 8.73 -15.08
CA VAL A 99 37.97 7.91 -15.61
C VAL A 99 36.98 7.59 -14.50
N ALA A 100 37.47 7.31 -13.28
CA ALA A 100 36.64 7.06 -12.11
C ALA A 100 35.75 8.26 -11.72
N SER A 101 36.24 9.50 -11.87
CA SER A 101 35.48 10.72 -11.56
C SER A 101 34.34 10.98 -12.55
N MET A 102 34.55 10.75 -13.86
CA MET A 102 33.46 10.86 -14.85
C MET A 102 32.42 9.75 -14.73
N SER A 103 32.86 8.51 -14.44
CA SER A 103 31.94 7.40 -14.14
C SER A 103 31.09 7.65 -12.88
N TRP A 104 31.58 8.46 -11.95
CA TRP A 104 30.86 8.83 -10.73
C TRP A 104 29.62 9.70 -11.03
N PHE A 105 29.77 10.75 -11.85
CA PHE A 105 28.62 11.58 -12.27
C PHE A 105 27.60 10.77 -13.08
N LEU A 106 28.09 9.86 -13.92
CA LEU A 106 27.25 9.01 -14.77
C LEU A 106 26.42 8.00 -13.95
N THR A 107 26.86 7.59 -12.77
CA THR A 107 26.15 6.63 -11.90
C THR A 107 25.34 7.32 -10.80
N ALA A 108 25.81 8.46 -10.27
CA ALA A 108 25.11 9.21 -9.22
C ALA A 108 23.79 9.84 -9.70
N LEU A 109 23.76 10.43 -10.90
CA LEU A 109 22.57 11.12 -11.42
C LEU A 109 21.38 10.17 -11.67
N PRO A 110 21.56 9.00 -12.31
CA PRO A 110 20.49 8.01 -12.44
C PRO A 110 19.96 7.53 -11.11
N LEU A 111 20.84 7.25 -10.14
CA LEU A 111 20.46 6.77 -8.82
C LEU A 111 19.54 7.77 -8.10
N MET A 112 19.92 9.05 -8.14
CA MET A 112 19.14 10.14 -7.56
C MET A 112 17.78 10.30 -8.25
N THR A 113 17.76 10.30 -9.58
CA THR A 113 16.53 10.46 -10.37
C THR A 113 15.55 9.32 -10.11
N ASN A 114 16.04 8.07 -10.12
CA ASN A 114 15.25 6.88 -9.84
C ASN A 114 14.65 6.91 -8.42
N SER A 115 15.41 7.39 -7.44
CA SER A 115 14.93 7.53 -6.06
C SER A 115 13.87 8.62 -5.93
N VAL A 116 14.03 9.77 -6.61
CA VAL A 116 13.01 10.84 -6.64
C VAL A 116 11.72 10.35 -7.27
N ALA A 117 11.79 9.62 -8.39
CA ALA A 117 10.61 9.13 -9.08
C ALA A 117 9.80 8.12 -8.24
N ARG A 118 10.49 7.26 -7.47
CA ARG A 118 9.85 6.35 -6.49
C ARG A 118 9.17 7.10 -5.34
N VAL A 119 9.85 8.11 -4.80
CA VAL A 119 9.29 8.97 -3.76
C VAL A 119 8.02 9.66 -4.26
N TRP A 120 8.03 10.13 -5.51
CA TRP A 120 6.87 10.77 -6.12
C TRP A 120 5.67 9.81 -6.23
N TYR A 121 5.90 8.58 -6.69
CA TYR A 121 4.86 7.55 -6.70
C TYR A 121 4.32 7.27 -5.30
N ILE A 122 5.21 7.04 -4.32
CA ILE A 122 4.82 6.77 -2.92
C ILE A 122 3.97 7.93 -2.37
N ALA A 123 4.35 9.17 -2.66
CA ALA A 123 3.61 10.36 -2.24
C ALA A 123 2.19 10.38 -2.82
N LEU A 124 2.03 10.18 -4.13
CA LEU A 124 0.73 10.16 -4.79
C LEU A 124 -0.17 9.05 -4.23
N VAL A 125 0.35 7.84 -4.09
CA VAL A 125 -0.43 6.71 -3.54
C VAL A 125 -0.78 6.97 -2.07
N CYS A 126 0.12 7.57 -1.29
CA CYS A 126 -0.19 7.96 0.09
C CYS A 126 -1.27 9.03 0.18
N MET A 127 -1.32 10.00 -0.76
CA MET A 127 -2.39 10.98 -0.81
C MET A 127 -3.74 10.33 -1.13
N VAL A 128 -3.80 9.47 -2.16
CA VAL A 128 -4.99 8.67 -2.48
C VAL A 128 -5.46 7.86 -1.28
N ARG A 129 -4.51 7.22 -0.57
CA ARG A 129 -4.79 6.46 0.65
C ARG A 129 -5.40 7.30 1.78
N GLN A 130 -4.99 8.55 1.94
CA GLN A 130 -5.58 9.41 2.98
C GLN A 130 -7.07 9.64 2.75
N GLN A 131 -7.52 9.75 1.50
CA GLN A 131 -8.94 9.89 1.18
C GLN A 131 -9.72 8.63 1.55
N PHE A 132 -9.18 7.44 1.25
CA PHE A 132 -9.79 6.19 1.70
C PHE A 132 -9.87 6.09 3.22
N LEU A 133 -8.84 6.52 3.95
CA LEU A 133 -8.86 6.53 5.42
C LEU A 133 -9.94 7.48 5.96
N ALA A 134 -10.08 8.66 5.39
CA ALA A 134 -11.12 9.61 5.79
C ALA A 134 -12.53 9.09 5.50
N ILE A 135 -12.73 8.46 4.34
CA ILE A 135 -14.00 7.81 3.98
C ILE A 135 -14.29 6.63 4.92
N ASN A 136 -13.30 5.81 5.23
CA ASN A 136 -13.42 4.70 6.18
C ASN A 136 -13.80 5.17 7.58
N GLU A 137 -13.16 6.23 8.06
CA GLU A 137 -13.47 6.83 9.36
C GLU A 137 -14.91 7.36 9.39
N TYR A 138 -15.35 8.00 8.30
CA TYR A 138 -16.74 8.44 8.17
C TYR A 138 -17.73 7.26 8.22
N PHE A 139 -17.50 6.19 7.45
CA PHE A 139 -18.36 5.00 7.47
C PHE A 139 -18.37 4.33 8.84
N MET A 140 -17.21 4.20 9.49
CA MET A 140 -17.11 3.64 10.83
C MET A 140 -17.93 4.43 11.85
N ARG A 141 -17.78 5.76 11.89
CA ARG A 141 -18.59 6.62 12.78
C ARG A 141 -20.08 6.54 12.48
N THR A 142 -20.44 6.47 11.20
CA THR A 142 -21.83 6.33 10.76
C THR A 142 -22.42 5.00 11.24
N GLN A 143 -21.65 3.91 11.12
CA GLN A 143 -22.02 2.59 11.61
C GLN A 143 -22.24 2.59 13.13
N GLU A 144 -21.34 3.21 13.90
CA GLU A 144 -21.46 3.32 15.36
C GLU A 144 -22.72 4.08 15.79
N VAL A 145 -23.02 5.20 15.14
CA VAL A 145 -24.22 5.99 15.46
C VAL A 145 -25.49 5.18 15.18
N PHE A 146 -25.58 4.51 14.03
CA PHE A 146 -26.75 3.67 13.74
C PHE A 146 -26.90 2.50 14.71
N LEU A 147 -25.80 1.90 15.17
CA LEU A 147 -25.83 0.88 16.21
C LEU A 147 -26.34 1.45 17.54
N GLU A 148 -25.82 2.59 17.99
CA GLU A 148 -26.30 3.26 19.22
C GLU A 148 -27.80 3.55 19.16
N ILE A 149 -28.28 4.01 18.00
CA ILE A 149 -29.70 4.29 17.79
C ILE A 149 -30.51 2.99 17.86
N LYS A 150 -30.11 1.93 17.14
CA LYS A 150 -30.79 0.63 17.15
C LYS A 150 -30.91 0.08 18.57
N HIS A 151 -29.85 0.16 19.37
CA HIS A 151 -29.88 -0.23 20.79
C HIS A 151 -30.86 0.60 21.62
N LYS A 152 -30.90 1.93 21.42
CA LYS A 152 -31.86 2.82 22.12
C LYS A 152 -33.32 2.49 21.78
N TYR A 153 -33.62 2.10 20.55
CA TYR A 153 -34.98 1.68 20.15
C TYR A 153 -35.33 0.31 20.78
N ALA A 154 -34.43 -0.67 20.71
CA ALA A 154 -34.63 -1.98 21.35
C ALA A 154 -34.89 -1.85 22.87
N GLU A 155 -34.09 -1.05 23.59
CA GLU A 155 -34.32 -0.84 25.03
C GLU A 155 -35.62 -0.08 25.35
N LYS A 156 -36.12 0.75 24.44
CA LYS A 156 -37.42 1.43 24.60
C LYS A 156 -38.57 0.46 24.38
N GLU A 157 -38.43 -0.42 23.40
CA GLU A 157 -39.40 -1.48 23.12
C GLU A 157 -39.49 -2.45 24.30
N ASP A 158 -38.36 -2.96 24.79
CA ASP A 158 -38.29 -3.81 25.99
C ASP A 158 -38.89 -3.12 27.23
N ARG A 159 -38.60 -1.83 27.45
CA ARG A 159 -39.19 -1.06 28.55
C ARG A 159 -40.68 -0.78 28.36
N SER A 160 -41.17 -0.68 27.13
CA SER A 160 -42.60 -0.50 26.84
C SER A 160 -43.38 -1.80 27.07
N VAL A 161 -42.79 -2.94 26.68
CA VAL A 161 -43.33 -4.29 26.94
C VAL A 161 -43.32 -4.58 28.45
N ALA A 162 -42.23 -4.24 29.16
CA ALA A 162 -42.14 -4.43 30.62
C ALA A 162 -43.07 -3.49 31.43
N LYS A 163 -43.46 -2.33 30.88
CA LYS A 163 -44.40 -1.38 31.50
C LYS A 163 -45.87 -1.69 31.24
N SER A 164 -46.19 -2.75 30.51
CA SER A 164 -47.57 -3.24 30.34
C SER A 164 -47.82 -4.53 31.16
N PRO A 165 -48.00 -4.44 32.50
CA PRO A 165 -48.50 -5.56 33.28
C PRO A 165 -50.04 -5.48 33.34
N ARG A 166 -50.72 -5.86 32.26
CA ARG A 166 -52.14 -6.31 32.27
C ARG A 166 -52.52 -6.87 30.91
N GLY A 167 -52.76 -8.19 30.88
CA GLY A 167 -53.59 -8.82 29.85
C GLY A 167 -52.95 -9.97 29.07
N VAL A 168 -52.66 -11.09 29.75
CA VAL A 168 -53.06 -12.38 29.18
C VAL A 168 -54.60 -12.40 29.23
N GLU A 169 -55.25 -12.87 28.16
CA GLU A 169 -56.70 -12.88 27.85
C GLU A 169 -57.28 -11.64 27.15
N ILE A 170 -57.11 -11.61 25.82
CA ILE A 170 -58.12 -11.06 24.89
C ILE A 170 -58.42 -12.15 23.84
N VAL A 171 -59.01 -13.25 24.31
CA VAL A 171 -59.94 -14.09 23.53
C VAL A 171 -61.28 -13.89 24.23
N GLY A 172 -62.14 -13.03 23.71
CA GLY A 172 -63.44 -12.75 24.38
C GLY A 172 -64.14 -11.44 24.02
N TYR A 173 -63.63 -10.65 23.06
CA TYR A 173 -64.28 -9.41 22.61
C TYR A 173 -65.17 -9.58 21.37
N LEU A 174 -65.78 -10.76 21.20
CA LEU A 174 -66.94 -10.92 20.30
C LEU A 174 -68.25 -11.24 21.05
N ASP A 175 -68.24 -11.36 22.39
CA ASP A 175 -69.38 -11.93 23.13
C ASP A 175 -70.02 -10.99 24.17
N ARG A 176 -69.63 -9.70 24.19
CA ARG A 176 -70.21 -8.72 25.14
C ARG A 176 -70.90 -7.51 24.51
N GLU A 177 -70.93 -7.40 23.18
CA GLU A 177 -71.60 -6.29 22.50
C GLU A 177 -73.13 -6.46 22.37
N ILE A 178 -73.71 -7.58 22.84
CA ILE A 178 -75.16 -7.84 22.71
C ILE A 178 -75.99 -7.39 23.93
N LEU A 179 -75.40 -7.01 25.07
CA LEU A 179 -76.19 -6.96 26.33
C LEU A 179 -76.15 -5.70 27.21
N ALA A 180 -75.79 -4.52 26.72
CA ALA A 180 -75.93 -3.31 27.55
C ALA A 180 -76.27 -2.04 26.77
N LYS A 181 -77.52 -1.94 26.32
CA LYS A 181 -78.16 -0.64 26.06
C LYS A 181 -78.26 0.18 27.35
N GLY A 182 -77.79 1.43 27.30
CA GLY A 182 -78.47 2.58 27.91
C GLY A 182 -77.89 3.18 29.21
N ARG A 183 -77.25 4.36 29.11
CA ARG A 183 -77.60 5.63 29.81
C ARG A 183 -76.51 6.70 29.63
N ILE A 184 -76.90 7.95 29.83
CA ILE A 184 -76.28 9.19 29.32
C ILE A 184 -75.77 10.09 30.48
N THR A 185 -74.58 10.73 30.30
CA THR A 185 -74.06 12.06 30.82
C THR A 185 -73.84 12.34 32.34
N PRO A 186 -73.14 13.44 32.81
CA PRO A 186 -72.28 14.48 32.16
C PRO A 186 -70.97 14.98 32.91
N GLU A 187 -70.02 15.57 32.15
CA GLU A 187 -69.21 16.84 32.30
C GLU A 187 -68.49 17.37 33.60
N LYS A 188 -67.17 17.73 33.52
CA LYS A 188 -66.57 19.11 33.73
C LYS A 188 -64.99 19.23 33.65
N PRO A 189 -64.38 20.40 33.26
CA PRO A 189 -62.93 20.63 33.00
C PRO A 189 -62.24 21.67 33.97
N PRO A 190 -61.08 22.34 33.63
CA PRO A 190 -59.63 22.07 33.85
C PRO A 190 -58.93 23.02 34.90
N PRO A 191 -57.58 23.03 35.09
CA PRO A 191 -56.77 24.14 34.51
C PRO A 191 -55.24 23.87 34.23
N PHE A 192 -54.66 24.69 33.33
CA PHE A 192 -53.23 25.09 33.22
C PHE A 192 -53.08 26.54 33.77
N PRO A 193 -51.92 27.26 33.90
CA PRO A 193 -50.51 27.05 33.45
C PRO A 193 -49.39 27.51 34.45
N GLN A 194 -48.08 27.41 34.09
CA GLN A 194 -47.05 28.50 34.07
C GLN A 194 -45.58 27.99 34.04
N HIS A 195 -44.79 28.53 33.10
CA HIS A 195 -43.35 28.30 32.90
C HIS A 195 -42.47 29.21 33.80
N PRO A 196 -41.16 28.90 33.91
CA PRO A 196 -40.17 29.90 33.50
C PRO A 196 -39.08 29.36 32.56
N VAL A 197 -38.75 30.19 31.57
CA VAL A 197 -37.71 30.05 30.54
C VAL A 197 -36.32 30.22 31.14
N LYS A 198 -35.35 29.38 30.74
CA LYS A 198 -33.91 29.59 31.00
C LYS A 198 -33.11 29.67 29.69
N VAL A 199 -32.20 30.63 29.69
CA VAL A 199 -31.42 31.20 28.57
C VAL A 199 -30.37 30.22 28.02
N HIS A 200 -30.18 30.25 26.70
CA HIS A 200 -29.22 29.44 25.92
C HIS A 200 -27.74 29.79 26.18
N PRO A 201 -26.83 28.82 26.17
CA PRO A 201 -25.44 29.02 25.75
C PRO A 201 -25.30 28.85 24.23
N ALA A 202 -24.36 29.58 23.62
CA ALA A 202 -24.07 29.64 22.20
C ALA A 202 -23.76 28.26 21.54
N PRO A 203 -24.07 28.08 20.23
CA PRO A 203 -23.87 26.80 19.55
C PRO A 203 -22.37 26.50 19.38
N GLN A 204 -21.94 25.39 19.96
CA GLN A 204 -20.65 24.76 19.67
C GLN A 204 -20.66 24.20 18.22
N PRO A 205 -19.51 24.11 17.54
CA PRO A 205 -19.45 23.57 16.19
C PRO A 205 -19.99 22.12 16.21
N ALA A 206 -21.07 21.88 15.49
CA ALA A 206 -21.77 20.60 15.48
C ALA A 206 -20.79 19.49 15.08
N THR A 207 -20.55 18.54 15.99
CA THR A 207 -19.75 17.36 15.69
C THR A 207 -20.51 16.52 14.65
N ILE A 208 -19.81 15.74 13.82
CA ILE A 208 -20.43 14.76 12.89
C ILE A 208 -21.49 13.93 13.62
N ARG A 209 -21.22 13.56 14.88
CA ARG A 209 -22.14 12.86 15.80
C ARG A 209 -23.43 13.62 16.06
N ASP A 210 -23.35 14.91 16.40
CA ASP A 210 -24.52 15.74 16.74
C ASP A 210 -25.41 15.94 15.51
N THR A 211 -24.78 16.09 14.35
CA THR A 211 -25.46 16.18 13.05
C THR A 211 -26.16 14.86 12.70
N LEU A 212 -25.48 13.72 12.84
CA LEU A 212 -26.06 12.39 12.62
C LEU A 212 -27.21 12.06 13.60
N MET A 213 -27.07 12.41 14.88
CA MET A 213 -28.12 12.19 15.88
C MET A 213 -29.34 13.09 15.65
N ALA A 214 -29.14 14.34 15.29
CA ALA A 214 -30.23 15.25 14.94
C ALA A 214 -31.04 14.76 13.74
N PHE A 215 -30.40 14.09 12.78
CA PHE A 215 -31.09 13.49 11.63
C PHE A 215 -31.88 12.23 11.97
N SER A 216 -31.48 11.48 13.00
CA SER A 216 -32.14 10.22 13.36
C SER A 216 -33.34 10.37 14.32
N MET A 217 -33.43 11.44 15.11
CA MET A 217 -34.41 11.52 16.20
C MET A 217 -35.81 12.02 15.80
N ASN A 218 -36.09 12.25 14.51
CA ASN A 218 -37.34 12.93 14.11
C ASN A 218 -38.51 12.02 13.73
N GLU A 219 -38.36 10.69 13.65
CA GLU A 219 -39.48 9.80 13.29
C GLU A 219 -39.68 8.62 14.24
N LYS A 220 -40.96 8.26 14.43
CA LYS A 220 -41.44 7.25 15.38
C LYS A 220 -41.07 5.81 14.99
N ASN A 221 -40.53 5.60 13.79
CA ASN A 221 -39.84 4.40 13.35
C ASN A 221 -38.38 4.79 13.07
N PHE A 222 -37.44 3.85 13.22
CA PHE A 222 -36.05 4.05 12.80
C PHE A 222 -36.02 4.23 11.28
N SER A 223 -36.35 5.43 10.81
CA SER A 223 -36.38 5.77 9.40
C SER A 223 -35.27 6.72 9.04
N VAL A 224 -34.42 6.26 8.13
CA VAL A 224 -33.28 7.02 7.64
C VAL A 224 -33.82 8.06 6.66
N GLY A 225 -33.90 9.32 7.11
CA GLY A 225 -34.43 10.38 6.27
C GLY A 225 -33.61 10.61 5.00
N ASP A 226 -34.28 10.98 3.90
CA ASP A 226 -33.73 11.21 2.54
C ASP A 226 -32.40 11.98 2.45
N LYS A 227 -32.09 12.82 3.44
CA LYS A 227 -30.84 13.60 3.51
C LYS A 227 -29.63 12.71 3.78
N MET A 228 -29.79 11.66 4.58
CA MET A 228 -28.72 10.73 4.92
C MET A 228 -28.37 9.84 3.73
N ASP A 229 -29.39 9.37 3.00
CA ASP A 229 -29.25 8.60 1.77
C ASP A 229 -28.43 9.38 0.75
N LYS A 230 -28.80 10.65 0.53
CA LYS A 230 -28.08 11.56 -0.37
C LYS A 230 -26.62 11.73 0.04
N LYS A 231 -26.33 11.88 1.34
CA LYS A 231 -24.96 12.02 1.86
C LYS A 231 -24.15 10.74 1.70
N LEU A 232 -24.74 9.58 1.97
CA LEU A 232 -24.07 8.29 1.82
C LEU A 232 -23.78 7.98 0.34
N ILE A 233 -24.75 8.23 -0.54
CA ILE A 233 -24.58 8.14 -2.00
C ILE A 233 -23.45 9.05 -2.47
N LEU A 234 -23.39 10.30 -1.98
CA LEU A 234 -22.32 11.23 -2.31
C LEU A 234 -20.94 10.68 -1.93
N ILE A 235 -20.77 10.16 -0.71
CA ILE A 235 -19.49 9.65 -0.23
C ILE A 235 -19.06 8.39 -0.99
N CYS A 236 -20.00 7.55 -1.40
CA CYS A 236 -19.70 6.41 -2.26
C CYS A 236 -19.28 6.83 -3.66
N ARG A 237 -19.90 7.87 -4.24
CA ARG A 237 -19.43 8.47 -5.50
C ARG A 237 -18.03 9.06 -5.37
N LEU A 238 -17.71 9.65 -4.22
CA LEU A 238 -16.35 10.11 -3.94
C LEU A 238 -15.38 8.93 -3.85
N HIS A 239 -15.74 7.83 -3.18
CA HIS A 239 -14.90 6.62 -3.14
C HIS A 239 -14.65 6.05 -4.54
N ASP A 240 -15.70 5.91 -5.36
CA ASP A 240 -15.58 5.48 -6.77
C ASP A 240 -14.59 6.39 -7.52
N GLU A 241 -14.68 7.71 -7.32
CA GLU A 241 -13.76 8.69 -7.91
C GLU A 241 -12.31 8.50 -7.40
N VAL A 242 -12.11 8.25 -6.10
CA VAL A 242 -10.77 7.94 -5.54
C VAL A 242 -10.21 6.65 -6.12
N CYS A 243 -11.04 5.64 -6.36
CA CYS A 243 -10.63 4.40 -7.02
C CYS A 243 -10.15 4.67 -8.45
N GLU A 244 -10.87 5.49 -9.21
CA GLU A 244 -10.47 5.87 -10.56
C GLU A 244 -9.17 6.70 -10.57
N ILE A 245 -8.98 7.60 -9.60
CA ILE A 245 -7.69 8.30 -9.42
C ILE A 245 -6.57 7.31 -9.09
N GLY A 246 -6.80 6.35 -8.21
CA GLY A 246 -5.83 5.30 -7.88
C GLY A 246 -5.44 4.45 -9.10
N LYS A 247 -6.41 4.11 -9.96
CA LYS A 247 -6.14 3.42 -11.24
C LYS A 247 -5.36 4.29 -12.21
N LEU A 248 -5.64 5.59 -12.27
CA LEU A 248 -4.87 6.54 -13.09
C LEU A 248 -3.41 6.59 -12.64
N VAL A 249 -3.16 6.67 -11.32
CA VAL A 249 -1.80 6.58 -10.76
C VAL A 249 -1.13 5.25 -11.14
N ASN A 250 -1.86 4.13 -11.01
CA ASN A 250 -1.32 2.83 -11.41
C ASN A 250 -0.98 2.75 -12.90
N LYS A 251 -1.81 3.34 -13.78
CA LYS A 251 -1.57 3.40 -15.22
C LYS A 251 -0.30 4.21 -15.55
N MET A 252 -0.11 5.35 -14.89
CA MET A 252 1.04 6.22 -15.13
C MET A 252 2.36 5.58 -14.69
N PHE A 253 2.36 4.87 -13.55
CA PHE A 253 3.59 4.34 -12.94
C PHE A 253 3.76 2.83 -13.13
N GLY A 254 2.79 2.12 -13.73
CA GLY A 254 2.78 0.66 -13.80
C GLY A 254 4.00 0.07 -14.52
N PHE A 255 4.43 0.69 -15.62
CA PHE A 255 5.63 0.28 -16.35
C PHE A 255 6.92 0.56 -15.56
N GLN A 256 6.99 1.72 -14.91
CA GLN A 256 8.12 2.07 -14.06
C GLN A 256 8.27 1.10 -12.88
N MET A 257 7.15 0.67 -12.27
CA MET A 257 7.17 -0.34 -11.22
C MET A 257 7.68 -1.69 -11.74
N LEU A 258 7.28 -2.07 -12.96
CA LEU A 258 7.74 -3.33 -13.56
C LEU A 258 9.26 -3.36 -13.72
N ILE A 259 9.86 -2.34 -14.35
CA ILE A 259 11.32 -2.30 -14.55
C ILE A 259 12.03 -2.17 -13.20
N THR A 260 11.51 -1.37 -12.28
CA THR A 260 12.09 -1.20 -10.94
C THR A 260 12.15 -2.52 -10.18
N MET A 261 11.08 -3.33 -10.23
CA MET A 261 11.05 -4.64 -9.58
C MET A 261 12.00 -5.63 -10.25
N ALA A 262 12.08 -5.64 -11.58
CA ALA A 262 13.01 -6.48 -12.32
C ALA A 262 14.48 -6.15 -11.97
N TYR A 263 14.82 -4.86 -11.94
CA TYR A 263 16.14 -4.39 -11.50
C TYR A 263 16.42 -4.79 -10.05
N GLY A 264 15.46 -4.56 -9.14
CA GLY A 264 15.62 -4.91 -7.72
C GLY A 264 15.87 -6.41 -7.52
N PHE A 265 15.11 -7.26 -8.22
CA PHE A 265 15.29 -8.71 -8.21
C PHE A 265 16.68 -9.13 -8.69
N MET A 266 17.12 -8.61 -9.84
CA MET A 266 18.44 -8.93 -10.41
C MET A 266 19.59 -8.42 -9.54
N SER A 267 19.48 -7.18 -9.06
CA SER A 267 20.49 -6.51 -8.24
C SER A 267 20.69 -7.22 -6.89
N ILE A 268 19.60 -7.54 -6.19
CA ILE A 268 19.67 -8.28 -4.92
C ILE A 268 20.26 -9.68 -5.13
N THR A 269 19.83 -10.41 -6.16
CA THR A 269 20.33 -11.76 -6.47
C THR A 269 21.84 -11.74 -6.77
N ALA A 270 22.27 -10.81 -7.62
CA ALA A 270 23.68 -10.63 -7.95
C ALA A 270 24.51 -10.26 -6.70
N GLN A 271 24.02 -9.34 -5.88
CA GLN A 271 24.73 -8.90 -4.68
C GLN A 271 24.91 -10.02 -3.65
N PHE A 272 23.89 -10.86 -3.43
CA PHE A 272 24.03 -12.04 -2.58
C PHE A 272 25.05 -13.05 -3.12
N TYR A 273 25.06 -13.28 -4.44
CA TYR A 273 26.03 -14.18 -5.07
C TYR A 273 27.47 -13.66 -4.93
N PHE A 274 27.71 -12.38 -5.22
CA PHE A 274 29.05 -11.81 -5.09
C PHE A 274 29.51 -11.67 -3.64
N LEU A 275 28.58 -11.47 -2.69
CA LEU A 275 28.87 -11.56 -1.25
C LEU A 275 29.39 -12.95 -0.89
N TYR A 276 28.75 -14.01 -1.38
CA TYR A 276 29.25 -15.38 -1.21
C TYR A 276 30.67 -15.55 -1.80
N CYS A 277 30.89 -15.09 -3.03
CA CYS A 277 32.21 -15.19 -3.67
C CYS A 277 33.31 -14.44 -2.88
N GLY A 278 32.98 -13.28 -2.30
CA GLY A 278 33.90 -12.52 -1.44
C GLY A 278 34.23 -13.24 -0.14
N LEU A 279 33.24 -13.87 0.51
CA LEU A 279 33.47 -14.67 1.72
C LEU A 279 34.34 -15.90 1.49
N VAL A 280 34.32 -16.46 0.27
CA VAL A 280 35.18 -17.59 -0.14
C VAL A 280 36.56 -17.12 -0.65
N GLY A 281 36.80 -15.81 -0.73
CA GLY A 281 38.09 -15.25 -1.19
C GLY A 281 38.31 -15.38 -2.70
N GLN A 282 37.22 -15.46 -3.49
CA GLN A 282 37.33 -15.52 -4.95
C GLN A 282 37.53 -14.12 -5.54
N LYS A 283 38.15 -14.05 -6.72
CA LYS A 283 38.29 -12.79 -7.46
C LYS A 283 36.91 -12.26 -7.87
N ILE A 284 36.54 -11.13 -7.29
CA ILE A 284 35.29 -10.42 -7.59
C ILE A 284 35.56 -9.39 -8.70
N PRO A 285 34.59 -9.14 -9.60
CA PRO A 285 34.68 -8.03 -10.54
C PRO A 285 34.83 -6.70 -9.83
N ILE A 286 35.51 -5.75 -10.47
CA ILE A 286 35.65 -4.37 -9.99
C ILE A 286 34.31 -3.72 -9.62
N LEU A 287 33.23 -4.05 -10.34
CA LEU A 287 31.91 -3.47 -10.12
C LEU A 287 31.24 -3.93 -8.82
N PHE A 288 31.48 -5.18 -8.40
CA PHE A 288 30.94 -5.74 -7.17
C PHE A 288 31.98 -5.77 -6.06
N ARG A 289 33.04 -4.98 -6.16
CA ARG A 289 34.08 -4.90 -5.11
C ARG A 289 33.48 -4.50 -3.75
N ASN A 290 32.37 -3.76 -3.77
CA ASN A 290 31.57 -3.48 -2.56
C ASN A 290 31.11 -4.74 -1.82
N ALA A 291 30.98 -5.88 -2.51
CA ALA A 291 30.62 -7.16 -1.94
C ALA A 291 31.77 -7.85 -1.16
N GLU A 292 33.01 -7.37 -1.29
CA GLU A 292 34.16 -7.84 -0.52
C GLU A 292 34.01 -7.48 0.97
N SER A 293 33.43 -6.30 1.25
CA SER A 293 33.05 -5.91 2.60
C SER A 293 31.63 -6.38 2.93
N LEU A 294 31.52 -7.29 3.91
CA LEU A 294 30.25 -7.81 4.38
C LEU A 294 29.27 -6.68 4.77
N TRP A 295 29.74 -5.68 5.51
CA TRP A 295 28.91 -4.58 5.99
C TRP A 295 28.32 -3.74 4.85
N ILE A 296 29.15 -3.38 3.86
CA ILE A 296 28.72 -2.58 2.71
C ILE A 296 27.71 -3.35 1.87
N SER A 297 27.98 -4.64 1.63
CA SER A 297 27.07 -5.51 0.89
C SER A 297 25.71 -5.63 1.59
N CYS A 298 25.69 -5.86 2.90
CA CYS A 298 24.44 -5.94 3.67
C CYS A 298 23.65 -4.64 3.61
N ILE A 299 24.30 -3.47 3.74
CA ILE A 299 23.64 -2.17 3.65
C ILE A 299 23.05 -1.96 2.24
N PHE A 300 23.80 -2.28 1.18
CA PHE A 300 23.33 -2.15 -0.20
C PHE A 300 22.11 -3.04 -0.49
N ILE A 301 22.16 -4.30 -0.05
CA ILE A 301 21.04 -5.24 -0.15
C ILE A 301 19.83 -4.69 0.60
N ALA A 302 20.01 -4.25 1.85
CA ALA A 302 18.93 -3.72 2.69
C ALA A 302 18.29 -2.49 2.04
N LEU A 303 19.08 -1.54 1.54
CA LEU A 303 18.56 -0.33 0.89
C LEU A 303 17.80 -0.66 -0.40
N THR A 304 18.33 -1.55 -1.23
CA THR A 304 17.65 -1.99 -2.48
C THR A 304 16.35 -2.71 -2.16
N ALA A 305 16.35 -3.61 -1.17
CA ALA A 305 15.17 -4.32 -0.70
C ALA A 305 14.12 -3.36 -0.12
N CYS A 306 14.52 -2.42 0.74
CA CYS A 306 13.63 -1.40 1.30
C CYS A 306 12.96 -0.58 0.20
N LYS A 307 13.68 -0.19 -0.85
CA LYS A 307 13.09 0.55 -1.98
C LYS A 307 11.99 -0.27 -2.67
N CYS A 308 12.22 -1.54 -2.97
CA CYS A 308 11.20 -2.40 -3.59
C CYS A 308 10.01 -2.68 -2.65
N ILE A 309 10.29 -3.03 -1.39
CA ILE A 309 9.26 -3.35 -0.41
C ILE A 309 8.39 -2.14 -0.10
N SER A 310 8.95 -0.93 -0.02
CA SER A 310 8.19 0.29 0.28
C SER A 310 7.09 0.56 -0.76
N VAL A 311 7.40 0.40 -2.04
CA VAL A 311 6.46 0.53 -3.16
C VAL A 311 5.32 -0.48 -3.04
N ILE A 312 5.67 -1.75 -2.82
CA ILE A 312 4.69 -2.83 -2.70
C ILE A 312 3.82 -2.62 -1.46
N TYR A 313 4.43 -2.25 -0.33
CA TYR A 313 3.75 -2.03 0.93
C TYR A 313 2.72 -0.90 0.84
N VAL A 314 3.09 0.25 0.28
CA VAL A 314 2.19 1.40 0.12
C VAL A 314 1.02 1.05 -0.81
N SER A 315 1.29 0.34 -1.91
CA SER A 315 0.27 -0.13 -2.86
C SER A 315 -0.71 -1.11 -2.21
N TRP A 316 -0.18 -2.15 -1.56
CA TRP A 316 -0.96 -3.14 -0.84
C TRP A 316 -1.82 -2.52 0.25
N LYS A 317 -1.24 -1.60 1.02
CA LYS A 317 -1.94 -0.94 2.12
C LYS A 317 -3.08 -0.06 1.61
N THR A 318 -2.88 0.62 0.50
CA THR A 318 -3.91 1.45 -0.15
C THR A 318 -5.03 0.59 -0.73
N LYS A 319 -4.71 -0.50 -1.45
CA LYS A 319 -5.68 -1.51 -1.91
C LYS A 319 -6.52 -2.05 -0.75
N THR A 320 -5.87 -2.40 0.36
CA THR A 320 -6.53 -2.92 1.56
C THR A 320 -7.45 -1.89 2.20
N ASP A 321 -7.01 -0.64 2.31
CA ASP A 321 -7.82 0.43 2.91
C ASP A 321 -9.02 0.80 2.01
N ALA A 322 -8.89 0.72 0.68
CA ALA A 322 -10.01 0.87 -0.26
C ALA A 322 -11.06 -0.25 -0.11
N GLN A 323 -10.63 -1.50 0.05
CA GLN A 323 -11.52 -2.65 0.25
C GLN A 323 -12.29 -2.59 1.58
N LYS A 324 -11.65 -2.11 2.65
CA LYS A 324 -12.32 -1.92 3.95
C LYS A 324 -13.52 -0.98 3.87
N SER A 325 -13.50 0.00 2.98
CA SER A 325 -14.62 0.93 2.79
C SER A 325 -15.92 0.20 2.44
N GLY A 326 -15.85 -0.76 1.52
CA GLY A 326 -17.00 -1.57 1.14
C GLY A 326 -17.48 -2.47 2.29
N VAL A 327 -16.57 -3.01 3.11
CA VAL A 327 -16.94 -3.79 4.30
C VAL A 327 -17.67 -2.94 5.34
N HIS A 328 -17.20 -1.73 5.63
CA HIS A 328 -17.88 -0.81 6.54
C HIS A 328 -19.25 -0.40 6.00
N LEU A 329 -19.36 -0.14 4.70
CA LEU A 329 -20.63 0.21 4.07
C LEU A 329 -21.64 -0.95 4.12
N HIS A 330 -21.20 -2.18 3.88
CA HIS A 330 -22.05 -3.36 4.02
C HIS A 330 -22.58 -3.52 5.45
N LYS A 331 -21.72 -3.28 6.45
CA LYS A 331 -22.14 -3.30 7.86
C LYS A 331 -23.19 -2.23 8.16
N ILE A 332 -23.07 -1.03 7.60
CA ILE A 332 -24.11 0.02 7.73
C ILE A 332 -25.44 -0.47 7.16
N ALA A 333 -25.45 -1.07 5.96
CA ALA A 333 -26.68 -1.60 5.37
C ALA A 333 -27.37 -2.60 6.31
N ASN A 334 -26.63 -3.56 6.85
CA ASN A 334 -27.17 -4.58 7.76
C ASN A 334 -27.67 -4.02 9.10
N VAL A 335 -27.11 -2.91 9.58
CA VAL A 335 -27.59 -2.28 10.82
C VAL A 335 -28.93 -1.58 10.58
N VAL A 336 -29.08 -0.93 9.42
CA VAL A 336 -30.23 -0.05 9.18
C VAL A 336 -31.53 -0.81 8.91
N ASP A 337 -31.47 -1.99 8.28
CA ASP A 337 -32.59 -2.94 8.12
C ASP A 337 -33.93 -2.33 7.61
N GLU A 338 -33.88 -1.17 6.94
CA GLU A 338 -35.01 -0.58 6.24
C GLU A 338 -34.99 -0.99 4.79
N ASN A 339 -36.09 -1.57 4.28
CA ASN A 339 -36.16 -2.12 2.92
C ASN A 339 -35.59 -1.18 1.84
N HIS A 340 -35.95 0.12 1.84
CA HIS A 340 -35.48 1.06 0.81
C HIS A 340 -33.98 1.39 0.94
N PHE A 341 -33.54 1.81 2.14
CA PHE A 341 -32.15 2.16 2.40
C PHE A 341 -31.22 0.95 2.24
N TYR A 342 -31.65 -0.21 2.74
CA TYR A 342 -30.93 -1.46 2.65
C TYR A 342 -30.63 -1.81 1.19
N HIS A 343 -31.64 -1.76 0.30
CA HIS A 343 -31.44 -2.08 -1.11
C HIS A 343 -30.42 -1.13 -1.78
N ILE A 344 -30.53 0.18 -1.53
CA ILE A 344 -29.62 1.19 -2.11
C ILE A 344 -28.19 0.97 -1.62
N VAL A 345 -28.00 0.89 -0.30
CA VAL A 345 -26.67 0.79 0.31
C VAL A 345 -26.04 -0.57 0.06
N ASN A 346 -26.82 -1.64 0.05
CA ASN A 346 -26.31 -2.97 -0.29
C ASN A 346 -25.86 -3.03 -1.76
N HIS A 347 -26.66 -2.50 -2.69
CA HIS A 347 -26.25 -2.41 -4.10
C HIS A 347 -24.97 -1.57 -4.27
N LEU A 348 -24.88 -0.44 -3.57
CA LEU A 348 -23.73 0.44 -3.60
C LEU A 348 -22.48 -0.20 -2.97
N SER A 349 -22.66 -0.91 -1.86
CA SER A 349 -21.61 -1.69 -1.20
C SER A 349 -21.09 -2.80 -2.08
N LEU A 350 -21.97 -3.53 -2.78
CA LEU A 350 -21.56 -4.56 -3.74
C LEU A 350 -20.81 -3.94 -4.91
N LYS A 351 -21.28 -2.80 -5.43
CA LYS A 351 -20.58 -2.06 -6.48
C LYS A 351 -19.18 -1.64 -6.04
N LEU A 352 -19.03 -1.12 -4.82
CA LEU A 352 -17.76 -0.72 -4.21
C LEU A 352 -16.82 -1.91 -3.96
N LEU A 353 -17.36 -3.05 -3.51
CA LEU A 353 -16.57 -4.27 -3.30
C LEU A 353 -16.08 -4.87 -4.62
N ASN A 354 -16.93 -4.82 -5.65
CA ASN A 354 -16.62 -5.34 -6.98
C ASN A 354 -15.68 -4.41 -7.76
N HIS A 355 -15.79 -3.09 -7.56
CA HIS A 355 -14.89 -2.08 -8.09
C HIS A 355 -13.61 -2.03 -7.24
N HIS A 356 -12.79 -3.07 -7.32
CA HIS A 356 -11.56 -3.16 -6.54
C HIS A 356 -10.45 -2.28 -7.14
N LEU A 357 -9.83 -1.46 -6.30
CA LEU A 357 -8.58 -0.79 -6.63
C LEU A 357 -7.42 -1.80 -6.50
N ASN A 358 -6.95 -2.30 -7.64
CA ASN A 358 -5.75 -3.13 -7.69
C ASN A 358 -4.58 -2.37 -8.30
N PHE A 359 -3.47 -2.34 -7.57
CA PHE A 359 -2.20 -1.85 -8.10
C PHE A 359 -1.46 -3.02 -8.73
N THR A 360 -1.05 -2.85 -9.98
CA THR A 360 -0.42 -3.90 -10.79
C THR A 360 0.75 -3.33 -11.56
N ALA A 361 1.83 -4.11 -11.69
CA ALA A 361 2.97 -3.75 -12.51
C ALA A 361 2.66 -4.02 -13.99
N CYS A 362 2.07 -3.05 -14.69
CA CYS A 362 1.70 -3.14 -16.11
C CYS A 362 0.80 -4.36 -16.44
N GLY A 363 0.02 -4.85 -15.46
CA GLY A 363 -0.80 -6.06 -15.61
C GLY A 363 -0.05 -7.40 -15.53
N PHE A 364 1.27 -7.41 -15.31
CA PHE A 364 2.04 -8.65 -15.15
C PHE A 364 1.78 -9.33 -13.80
N PHE A 365 1.81 -8.56 -12.71
CA PHE A 365 1.56 -9.06 -11.36
C PHE A 365 1.00 -7.96 -10.44
N ASP A 366 0.33 -8.38 -9.37
CA ASP A 366 -0.23 -7.51 -8.34
C ASP A 366 0.87 -7.01 -7.38
N LEU A 367 0.82 -5.72 -7.01
CA LEU A 367 1.71 -5.14 -6.02
C LEU A 367 1.20 -5.42 -4.59
N ASP A 368 1.35 -6.67 -4.15
CA ASP A 368 0.96 -7.12 -2.82
C ASP A 368 2.04 -7.96 -2.09
N MET A 369 1.73 -8.35 -0.85
CA MET A 369 2.65 -9.15 -0.03
C MET A 369 2.95 -10.54 -0.62
N THR A 370 2.08 -11.08 -1.48
CA THR A 370 2.33 -12.36 -2.15
C THR A 370 3.45 -12.24 -3.17
N THR A 371 3.53 -11.12 -3.88
CA THR A 371 4.64 -10.80 -4.78
C THR A 371 5.98 -10.70 -4.01
N VAL A 372 6.00 -10.11 -2.81
CA VAL A 372 7.22 -10.08 -1.99
C VAL A 372 7.68 -11.49 -1.63
N TYR A 373 6.74 -12.36 -1.22
CA TYR A 373 7.02 -13.76 -0.92
C TYR A 373 7.56 -14.51 -2.14
N ALA A 374 6.92 -14.34 -3.30
CA ALA A 374 7.33 -14.98 -4.56
C ALA A 374 8.72 -14.52 -5.02
N ILE A 375 9.00 -13.21 -4.99
CA ILE A 375 10.30 -12.63 -5.36
C ILE A 375 11.39 -13.14 -4.40
N THR A 376 11.13 -13.17 -3.10
CA THR A 376 12.10 -13.65 -2.10
C THR A 376 12.42 -15.14 -2.31
N GLY A 377 11.41 -15.96 -2.58
CA GLY A 377 11.58 -17.37 -2.93
C GLY A 377 12.42 -17.54 -4.19
N ALA A 378 12.12 -16.79 -5.25
CA ALA A 378 12.87 -16.81 -6.49
C ALA A 378 14.34 -16.39 -6.29
N ILE A 379 14.61 -15.28 -5.59
CA ILE A 379 15.98 -14.84 -5.26
C ILE A 379 16.75 -15.98 -4.56
N THR A 380 16.12 -16.63 -3.58
CA THR A 380 16.73 -17.73 -2.84
C THR A 380 17.03 -18.93 -3.75
N SER A 381 16.09 -19.33 -4.60
CA SER A 381 16.28 -20.42 -5.56
C SER A 381 17.40 -20.13 -6.56
N TYR A 382 17.41 -18.94 -7.17
CA TYR A 382 18.48 -18.54 -8.09
C TYR A 382 19.84 -18.44 -7.40
N LEU A 383 19.88 -17.95 -6.16
CA LEU A 383 21.11 -17.92 -5.37
C LEU A 383 21.68 -19.32 -5.14
N ILE A 384 20.84 -20.28 -4.74
CA ILE A 384 21.25 -21.68 -4.56
C ILE A 384 21.81 -22.25 -5.87
N ILE A 385 21.11 -22.02 -6.99
CA ILE A 385 21.54 -22.49 -8.31
C ILE A 385 22.91 -21.90 -8.69
N LEU A 386 23.09 -20.59 -8.51
CA LEU A 386 24.36 -19.90 -8.81
C LEU A 386 25.52 -20.43 -7.94
N ILE A 387 25.27 -20.69 -6.65
CA ILE A 387 26.26 -21.28 -5.75
C ILE A 387 26.63 -22.69 -6.21
N GLN A 388 25.64 -23.53 -6.54
CA GLN A 388 25.90 -24.90 -7.02
C GLN A 388 26.73 -24.91 -8.31
N PHE A 389 26.38 -24.06 -9.29
CA PHE A 389 27.19 -23.92 -10.51
C PHE A 389 28.61 -23.46 -10.21
N ASN A 390 28.78 -22.51 -9.28
CA ASN A 390 30.12 -22.05 -8.89
C ASN A 390 30.94 -23.16 -8.22
N LEU A 391 30.34 -23.95 -7.32
CA LEU A 391 31.00 -25.07 -6.66
C LEU A 391 31.41 -26.16 -7.67
N ALA A 392 30.53 -26.49 -8.61
CA ALA A 392 30.83 -27.45 -9.67
C ALA A 392 31.98 -26.96 -10.56
N ALA A 393 31.96 -25.68 -10.96
CA ALA A 393 33.01 -25.09 -11.79
C ALA A 393 34.38 -25.06 -11.09
N GLN A 394 34.40 -24.82 -9.78
CA GLN A 394 35.64 -24.88 -8.97
C GLN A 394 36.20 -26.30 -8.91
N LYS A 395 35.36 -27.31 -8.67
CA LYS A 395 35.77 -28.71 -8.63
C LYS A 395 36.42 -29.14 -9.95
N THR A 396 35.85 -28.73 -11.08
CA THR A 396 36.44 -28.99 -12.41
C THR A 396 37.79 -28.30 -12.58
N ARG A 397 37.95 -27.05 -12.11
CA ARG A 397 39.24 -26.33 -12.17
C ARG A 397 40.30 -27.00 -11.31
N SER A 398 39.99 -27.37 -10.07
CA SER A 398 40.95 -28.07 -9.20
C SER A 398 41.39 -29.43 -9.78
N MET A 399 40.46 -30.16 -10.43
CA MET A 399 40.77 -31.44 -11.06
C MET A 399 41.68 -31.27 -12.28
N ALA A 400 41.44 -30.24 -13.10
CA ALA A 400 42.30 -29.92 -14.24
C ALA A 400 43.73 -29.53 -13.80
N THR A 401 43.87 -28.70 -12.75
CA THR A 401 45.18 -28.29 -12.23
C THR A 401 45.98 -29.47 -11.68
N ASN A 402 45.33 -30.41 -10.98
CA ASN A 402 45.99 -31.62 -10.50
C ASN A 402 46.46 -32.50 -11.66
N SER A 403 45.66 -32.68 -12.72
CA SER A 403 46.08 -33.46 -13.89
C SER A 403 47.28 -32.85 -14.63
N THR A 404 47.37 -31.52 -14.72
CA THR A 404 48.55 -30.84 -15.31
C THR A 404 49.80 -30.97 -14.43
N ASN A 405 49.65 -30.92 -13.11
CA ASN A 405 50.80 -31.09 -12.21
C ASN A 405 51.34 -32.52 -12.26
N THR A 406 50.46 -33.53 -12.36
CA THR A 406 50.90 -34.93 -12.50
C THR A 406 51.61 -35.18 -13.83
N THR A 407 51.15 -34.58 -14.93
CA THR A 407 51.83 -34.71 -16.25
C THR A 407 53.17 -33.96 -16.29
N LEU A 408 53.25 -32.77 -15.68
CA LEU A 408 54.52 -32.05 -15.54
C LEU A 408 55.51 -32.78 -14.62
N ALA A 409 55.05 -33.36 -13.51
CA ALA A 409 55.89 -34.15 -12.61
C ALA A 409 56.41 -35.44 -13.29
N HIS A 410 55.56 -36.09 -14.10
CA HIS A 410 55.96 -37.26 -14.88
C HIS A 410 56.97 -36.92 -15.99
N ASN A 411 56.81 -35.79 -16.69
CA ASN A 411 57.79 -35.33 -17.68
C ASN A 411 59.12 -34.90 -17.05
N ALA A 412 59.10 -34.27 -15.87
CA ALA A 412 60.33 -33.87 -15.18
C ALA A 412 61.16 -35.08 -14.70
N THR A 413 60.51 -36.18 -14.32
CA THR A 413 61.19 -37.42 -13.91
C THR A 413 61.70 -38.27 -15.07
N THR A 414 61.21 -38.07 -16.31
CA THR A 414 61.72 -38.76 -17.50
C THR A 414 62.90 -38.05 -18.18
N THR A 415 63.21 -36.80 -17.81
CA THR A 415 64.35 -36.04 -18.37
C THR A 415 65.65 -36.13 -17.56
N GLU A 416 65.69 -36.85 -16.44
CA GLU A 416 66.89 -36.99 -15.58
C GLU A 416 67.67 -38.32 -15.76
N SER A 417 67.53 -39.00 -16.89
CA SER A 417 68.39 -40.15 -17.23
C SER A 417 69.17 -39.92 -18.53
N PRO A 418 70.43 -39.45 -18.47
CA PRO A 418 71.40 -39.70 -19.53
C PRO A 418 72.00 -41.10 -19.35
N GLU A 419 71.79 -41.96 -20.35
CA GLU A 419 72.58 -43.17 -20.54
C GLU A 419 74.04 -42.80 -20.87
N LEU A 420 74.96 -43.50 -20.19
CA LEU A 420 76.39 -43.74 -20.44
C LEU A 420 77.35 -42.58 -20.74
#